data_AF-A0A517Z7J4-F1
#
_entry.id   AF-A0A517Z7J4-F1
#
_cell.length_a   1.000
_cell.length_b   1.000
_cell.length_c   1.000
_cell.angle_alpha   90.00
_cell.angle_beta   90.00
_cell.angle_gamma   90.00
#
_symmetry.space_group_name_H-M   'P 1'
#
loop_
_entity.id
_entity.type
_entity.pdbx_description
1 polymer ?
#
loop_
_entity_poly.entity_id
_entity_poly.type
_entity_poly.pdbx_seq_one_letter_code
_entity_poly.pdbx_strand_id
1 'polypeptide(L)'
;MTELIKPPPFSRQQIIQRATDLIRGYARCVGDDFAMLGVNFDVIFEEYIYPEYEIELVEDCDLGVDEDGEKVLGFFQPEFNRVFIDQSLKGDPRRVFTCWHEIGGHAVLQGDWLRKEINRVGMVREIVTTAPMLTPQAEGTLERQANLFAAHAAAPAGFVNYAIHKTFGLHRPYRYIGPGRYCFSLRSGTRSLKVADFAELCRCIASYIKHWFGGLSVEALSYQVAESKMVVDMTPRVNPLSQFGLKRSTRTKERRPARNAGSVGDTLSAMMGTPTAAQRSPTAALSKR
;
A
#
# COMPACT_ATOMS: atom_id res chain seq x y z
N MET A 1 6.09 -38.84 -2.71
CA MET A 1 5.02 -37.82 -2.68
C MET A 1 5.72 -36.48 -2.70
N THR A 2 5.52 -35.67 -3.74
CA THR A 2 6.12 -34.34 -3.82
C THR A 2 5.43 -33.44 -2.81
N GLU A 3 6.18 -32.87 -1.87
CA GLU A 3 5.63 -32.03 -0.82
C GLU A 3 5.21 -30.68 -1.42
N LEU A 4 3.90 -30.39 -1.38
CA LEU A 4 3.31 -29.17 -1.92
C LEU A 4 3.88 -27.92 -1.25
N ILE A 5 4.15 -26.89 -2.04
CA ILE A 5 4.61 -25.58 -1.55
C ILE A 5 3.46 -24.88 -0.84
N LYS A 6 3.72 -24.37 0.38
CA LYS A 6 2.74 -23.65 1.19
C LYS A 6 3.15 -22.19 1.31
N PRO A 7 2.23 -21.23 1.12
CA PRO A 7 2.57 -19.80 1.17
C PRO A 7 3.14 -19.44 2.55
N PRO A 8 4.03 -18.42 2.61
CA PRO A 8 4.57 -17.98 3.88
C PRO A 8 3.41 -17.47 4.75
N PRO A 9 3.35 -17.83 6.05
CA PRO A 9 2.20 -17.57 6.90
C PRO A 9 2.19 -16.12 7.43
N PHE A 10 2.37 -15.14 6.54
CA PHE A 10 2.33 -13.74 6.89
C PHE A 10 0.91 -13.31 7.25
N SER A 11 0.76 -12.75 8.45
CA SER A 11 -0.46 -12.06 8.85
C SER A 11 -0.62 -10.74 8.07
N ARG A 12 -1.86 -10.24 7.97
CA ARG A 12 -2.17 -8.92 7.38
C ARG A 12 -1.26 -7.82 7.96
N GLN A 13 -1.08 -7.79 9.28
CA GLN A 13 -0.27 -6.76 9.94
C GLN A 13 1.22 -6.86 9.57
N GLN A 14 1.78 -8.07 9.44
CA GLN A 14 3.17 -8.25 9.04
C GLN A 14 3.40 -7.75 7.60
N ILE A 15 2.46 -8.00 6.69
CA ILE A 15 2.55 -7.55 5.29
C ILE A 15 2.54 -6.02 5.23
N ILE A 16 1.60 -5.38 5.94
CA ILE A 16 1.51 -3.92 6.02
C ILE A 16 2.78 -3.31 6.63
N GLN A 17 3.30 -3.95 7.69
CA GLN A 17 4.51 -3.49 8.35
C GLN A 17 5.71 -3.56 7.39
N ARG A 18 5.88 -4.66 6.65
CA ARG A 18 6.95 -4.79 5.65
C ARG A 18 6.82 -3.78 4.51
N ALA A 19 5.62 -3.54 4.00
CA ALA A 19 5.37 -2.50 3.00
C ALA A 19 5.74 -1.10 3.53
N THR A 20 5.37 -0.82 4.78
CA THR A 20 5.71 0.44 5.45
C THR A 20 7.23 0.57 5.66
N ASP A 21 7.90 -0.50 6.04
CA ASP A 21 9.34 -0.50 6.29
C ASP A 21 10.16 -0.36 5.02
N LEU A 22 9.67 -0.88 3.88
CA LEU A 22 10.27 -0.62 2.56
C LEU A 22 10.29 0.88 2.26
N ILE A 23 9.15 1.56 2.42
CA ILE A 23 9.07 3.01 2.14
C ILE A 23 9.88 3.83 3.15
N ARG A 24 9.95 3.40 4.41
CA ARG A 24 10.86 4.02 5.39
C ARG A 24 12.33 3.81 5.03
N GLY A 25 12.67 2.66 4.46
CA GLY A 25 14.00 2.37 3.93
C GLY A 25 14.39 3.37 2.85
N TYR A 26 13.51 3.56 1.87
CA TYR A 26 13.66 4.60 0.85
C TYR A 26 13.82 5.99 1.46
N ALA A 27 12.95 6.39 2.39
CA ALA A 27 13.04 7.71 3.02
C ALA A 27 14.37 7.94 3.75
N ARG A 28 14.92 6.91 4.40
CA ARG A 28 16.27 6.98 5.00
C ARG A 28 17.38 7.09 3.96
N CYS A 29 17.21 6.46 2.79
CA CYS A 29 18.18 6.50 1.69
C CYS A 29 18.29 7.91 1.09
N VAL A 30 17.15 8.52 0.73
CA VAL A 30 17.10 9.80 0.01
C VAL A 30 16.94 11.03 0.92
N GLY A 31 16.66 10.82 2.20
CA GLY A 31 16.32 11.85 3.18
C GLY A 31 14.82 12.16 3.22
N ASP A 32 14.32 12.48 4.42
CA ASP A 32 12.89 12.69 4.66
C ASP A 32 12.33 13.80 3.76
N ASP A 33 13.03 14.93 3.59
CA ASP A 33 12.54 16.06 2.78
C ASP A 33 12.26 15.66 1.32
N PHE A 34 13.09 14.81 0.74
CA PHE A 34 12.91 14.33 -0.63
C PHE A 34 11.78 13.30 -0.71
N ALA A 35 11.72 12.36 0.23
CA ALA A 35 10.64 11.37 0.30
C ALA A 35 9.27 12.02 0.48
N MET A 36 9.22 13.19 1.12
CA MET A 36 7.99 13.96 1.29
C MET A 36 7.49 14.62 0.02
N LEU A 37 8.25 14.63 -1.10
CA LEU A 37 7.78 15.12 -2.40
C LEU A 37 6.74 14.18 -3.04
N GLY A 38 6.74 12.90 -2.68
CA GLY A 38 5.80 11.92 -3.20
C GLY A 38 6.32 10.48 -3.15
N VAL A 39 5.40 9.53 -3.32
CA VAL A 39 5.71 8.12 -3.57
C VAL A 39 5.66 7.91 -5.09
N ASN A 40 6.82 7.91 -5.73
CA ASN A 40 6.96 7.60 -7.15
C ASN A 40 7.64 6.24 -7.30
N PHE A 41 6.95 5.26 -7.91
CA PHE A 41 7.48 3.92 -8.08
C PHE A 41 8.81 3.92 -8.82
N ASP A 42 8.91 4.62 -9.94
CA ASP A 42 10.10 4.59 -10.80
C ASP A 42 11.33 5.11 -10.03
N VAL A 43 11.15 6.23 -9.31
CA VAL A 43 12.22 6.81 -8.46
C VAL A 43 12.59 5.88 -7.30
N ILE A 44 11.60 5.31 -6.61
CA ILE A 44 11.88 4.40 -5.48
C ILE A 44 12.55 3.11 -5.99
N PHE A 45 12.18 2.66 -7.17
CA PHE A 45 12.78 1.50 -7.80
C PHE A 45 14.26 1.76 -8.11
N GLU A 46 14.56 2.84 -8.85
CA GLU A 46 15.92 3.19 -9.27
C GLU A 46 16.84 3.51 -8.08
N GLU A 47 16.36 4.30 -7.12
CA GLU A 47 17.19 4.84 -6.03
C GLU A 47 17.32 3.90 -4.82
N TYR A 48 16.44 2.89 -4.69
CA TYR A 48 16.41 2.05 -3.50
C TYR A 48 16.13 0.58 -3.77
N ILE A 49 15.05 0.22 -4.48
CA ILE A 49 14.72 -1.21 -4.63
C ILE A 49 15.77 -1.94 -5.48
N TYR A 50 16.17 -1.38 -6.61
CA TYR A 50 17.16 -2.03 -7.48
C TYR A 50 18.53 -2.16 -6.79
N PRO A 51 19.12 -1.10 -6.17
CA PRO A 51 20.40 -1.24 -5.48
C PRO A 51 20.38 -2.19 -4.26
N GLU A 52 19.26 -2.25 -3.52
CA GLU A 52 19.18 -3.06 -2.29
C GLU A 52 18.84 -4.52 -2.56
N TYR A 53 17.95 -4.78 -3.52
CA TYR A 53 17.38 -6.12 -3.75
C TYR A 53 17.85 -6.76 -5.06
N GLU A 54 18.57 -6.01 -5.92
CA GLU A 54 19.09 -6.47 -7.21
C GLU A 54 18.01 -7.13 -8.09
N ILE A 55 16.79 -6.59 -8.05
CA ILE A 55 15.65 -7.09 -8.83
C ILE A 55 15.66 -6.41 -10.20
N GLU A 56 15.85 -7.17 -11.27
CA GLU A 56 15.78 -6.60 -12.62
C GLU A 56 14.32 -6.39 -13.03
N LEU A 57 14.00 -5.21 -13.56
CA LEU A 57 12.70 -4.88 -14.12
C LEU A 57 12.81 -4.80 -15.64
N VAL A 58 12.01 -5.61 -16.34
CA VAL A 58 11.94 -5.64 -17.80
C VAL A 58 10.54 -5.23 -18.23
N GLU A 59 10.42 -4.07 -18.87
CA GLU A 59 9.14 -3.53 -19.32
C GLU A 59 8.95 -3.69 -20.83
N ASP A 60 7.73 -3.42 -21.29
CA ASP A 60 7.34 -3.47 -22.71
C ASP A 60 7.46 -4.88 -23.33
N CYS A 61 7.29 -5.93 -22.52
CA CYS A 61 7.22 -7.31 -23.01
C CYS A 61 5.80 -7.67 -23.47
N ASP A 62 5.65 -8.59 -24.42
CA ASP A 62 4.37 -9.25 -24.65
C ASP A 62 4.30 -10.52 -23.82
N LEU A 63 3.52 -10.50 -22.74
CA LEU A 63 3.35 -11.64 -21.83
C LEU A 63 2.23 -12.60 -22.27
N GLY A 64 1.55 -12.31 -23.39
CA GLY A 64 0.45 -13.15 -23.87
C GLY A 64 -0.80 -13.09 -22.98
N VAL A 65 -1.53 -14.19 -22.94
CA VAL A 65 -2.77 -14.38 -22.16
C VAL A 65 -2.66 -15.67 -21.34
N ASP A 66 -3.44 -15.77 -20.27
CA ASP A 66 -3.53 -16.97 -19.43
C ASP A 66 -4.46 -18.04 -20.03
N GLU A 67 -4.74 -19.11 -19.26
CA GLU A 67 -5.59 -20.23 -19.68
C GLU A 67 -7.05 -19.83 -19.93
N ASP A 68 -7.51 -18.75 -19.31
CA ASP A 68 -8.85 -18.19 -19.47
C ASP A 68 -8.93 -17.16 -20.62
N GLY A 69 -7.79 -16.87 -21.26
CA GLY A 69 -7.66 -15.88 -22.32
C GLY A 69 -7.56 -14.44 -21.81
N GLU A 70 -7.34 -14.24 -20.51
CA GLU A 70 -7.14 -12.94 -19.90
C GLU A 70 -5.69 -12.47 -20.04
N LYS A 71 -5.50 -11.17 -20.19
CA LYS A 71 -4.17 -10.59 -20.44
C LYS A 71 -3.29 -10.72 -19.20
N VAL A 72 -2.10 -11.32 -19.35
CA VAL A 72 -1.08 -11.32 -18.31
C VAL A 72 -0.44 -9.94 -18.25
N LEU A 73 -0.54 -9.28 -17.10
CA LEU A 73 -0.13 -7.88 -16.92
C LEU A 73 1.29 -7.74 -16.34
N GLY A 74 1.71 -8.71 -15.55
CA GLY A 74 2.99 -8.76 -14.87
C GLY A 74 3.39 -10.19 -14.56
N PHE A 75 4.69 -10.41 -14.38
CA PHE A 75 5.22 -11.73 -14.05
C PHE A 75 6.53 -11.61 -13.28
N PHE A 76 6.64 -12.26 -12.12
CA PHE A 76 7.89 -12.42 -11.40
C PHE A 76 8.51 -13.80 -11.64
N GLN A 77 9.78 -13.81 -12.04
CA GLN A 77 10.60 -15.01 -12.22
C GLN A 77 11.64 -15.11 -11.10
N PRO A 78 11.39 -15.92 -10.05
CA PRO A 78 12.21 -15.87 -8.84
C PRO A 78 13.65 -16.35 -9.01
N GLU A 79 13.87 -17.29 -9.94
CA GLU A 79 15.18 -17.89 -10.23
C GLU A 79 16.22 -16.84 -10.67
N PHE A 80 15.81 -15.90 -11.51
CA PHE A 80 16.66 -14.84 -12.03
C PHE A 80 16.49 -13.51 -11.30
N ASN A 81 15.60 -13.46 -10.29
CA ASN A 81 15.19 -12.23 -9.61
C ASN A 81 14.72 -11.15 -10.60
N ARG A 82 13.91 -11.56 -11.59
CA ARG A 82 13.42 -10.68 -12.67
C ARG A 82 11.92 -10.49 -12.60
N VAL A 83 11.47 -9.27 -12.82
CA VAL A 83 10.07 -8.94 -13.05
C VAL A 83 9.88 -8.46 -14.47
N PHE A 84 8.81 -8.92 -15.09
CA PHE A 84 8.36 -8.51 -16.41
C PHE A 84 7.04 -7.76 -16.31
N ILE A 85 6.89 -6.68 -17.07
CA ILE A 85 5.66 -5.89 -17.17
C ILE A 85 5.21 -5.85 -18.62
N ASP A 86 3.93 -6.11 -18.86
CA ASP A 86 3.40 -6.20 -20.21
C ASP A 86 3.28 -4.83 -20.90
N GLN A 87 3.58 -4.79 -22.20
CA GLN A 87 3.53 -3.59 -23.04
C GLN A 87 2.15 -2.91 -23.09
N SER A 88 1.05 -3.65 -22.85
CA SER A 88 -0.30 -3.08 -22.79
C SER A 88 -0.47 -2.09 -21.65
N LEU A 89 0.42 -2.09 -20.66
CA LEU A 89 0.41 -1.13 -19.55
C LEU A 89 1.14 0.18 -19.86
N LYS A 90 1.73 0.33 -21.05
CA LYS A 90 2.41 1.57 -21.44
C LYS A 90 1.45 2.76 -21.46
N GLY A 91 1.62 3.68 -20.52
CA GLY A 91 0.72 4.82 -20.32
C GLY A 91 -0.60 4.47 -19.62
N ASP A 92 -0.81 3.22 -19.21
CA ASP A 92 -2.00 2.78 -18.48
C ASP A 92 -1.86 3.12 -16.98
N PRO A 93 -2.89 3.72 -16.34
CA PRO A 93 -2.89 4.00 -14.90
C PRO A 93 -2.70 2.77 -14.00
N ARG A 94 -2.93 1.57 -14.50
CA ARG A 94 -2.72 0.30 -13.79
C ARG A 94 -1.24 -0.05 -13.65
N ARG A 95 -0.36 0.43 -14.54
CA ARG A 95 1.09 0.13 -14.56
C ARG A 95 1.71 0.22 -13.18
N VAL A 96 1.55 1.36 -12.52
CA VAL A 96 2.21 1.63 -11.22
C VAL A 96 1.80 0.62 -10.15
N PHE A 97 0.52 0.24 -10.11
CA PHE A 97 0.05 -0.76 -9.16
C PHE A 97 0.59 -2.15 -9.51
N THR A 98 0.58 -2.53 -10.79
CA THR A 98 1.17 -3.78 -11.27
C THR A 98 2.66 -3.86 -10.93
N CYS A 99 3.43 -2.78 -11.11
CA CYS A 99 4.84 -2.77 -10.72
C CYS A 99 5.02 -2.98 -9.21
N TRP A 100 4.23 -2.31 -8.37
CA TRP A 100 4.25 -2.55 -6.92
C TRP A 100 3.83 -3.98 -6.54
N HIS A 101 2.91 -4.58 -7.29
CA HIS A 101 2.46 -5.96 -7.09
C HIS A 101 3.60 -6.95 -7.39
N GLU A 102 4.18 -6.88 -8.59
CA GLU A 102 5.24 -7.80 -9.00
C GLU A 102 6.55 -7.56 -8.23
N ILE A 103 7.04 -6.32 -8.20
CA ILE A 103 8.31 -5.98 -7.56
C ILE A 103 8.16 -6.00 -6.05
N GLY A 104 7.19 -5.28 -5.50
CA GLY A 104 7.03 -5.16 -4.06
C GLY A 104 6.46 -6.44 -3.43
N GLY A 105 5.37 -6.94 -3.99
CA GLY A 105 4.65 -8.09 -3.47
C GLY A 105 5.35 -9.42 -3.73
N HIS A 106 5.68 -9.74 -4.98
CA HIS A 106 6.31 -11.01 -5.29
C HIS A 106 7.84 -10.98 -5.08
N ALA A 107 8.55 -10.00 -5.63
CA ALA A 107 10.01 -10.02 -5.56
C ALA A 107 10.57 -9.62 -4.18
N VAL A 108 10.15 -8.50 -3.61
CA VAL A 108 10.65 -8.02 -2.31
C VAL A 108 10.07 -8.81 -1.13
N LEU A 109 8.75 -8.94 -1.03
CA LEU A 109 8.13 -9.59 0.13
C LEU A 109 8.30 -11.11 0.10
N GLN A 110 8.16 -11.74 -1.07
CA GLN A 110 8.09 -13.20 -1.20
C GLN A 110 9.34 -13.82 -1.86
N GLY A 111 10.20 -13.04 -2.55
CA GLY A 111 11.23 -13.57 -3.44
C GLY A 111 12.24 -14.49 -2.77
N ASP A 112 12.75 -14.13 -1.59
CA ASP A 112 13.67 -14.98 -0.83
C ASP A 112 13.04 -16.31 -0.41
N TRP A 113 11.76 -16.29 -0.07
CA TRP A 113 11.03 -17.48 0.30
C TRP A 113 10.75 -18.34 -0.94
N LEU A 114 10.29 -17.74 -2.05
CA LEU A 114 10.06 -18.42 -3.33
C LEU A 114 11.33 -19.11 -3.82
N ARG A 115 12.48 -18.42 -3.84
CA ARG A 115 13.79 -18.99 -4.21
C ARG A 115 14.17 -20.18 -3.32
N LYS A 116 13.96 -20.09 -2.01
CA LYS A 116 14.23 -21.20 -1.08
C LYS A 116 13.34 -22.40 -1.35
N GLU A 117 12.06 -22.20 -1.64
CA GLU A 117 11.14 -23.29 -1.97
C GLU A 117 11.48 -23.94 -3.31
N ILE A 118 11.82 -23.17 -4.35
CA ILE A 118 12.29 -23.67 -5.66
C ILE A 118 13.49 -24.61 -5.46
N ASN A 119 14.49 -24.15 -4.70
CA ASN A 119 15.68 -24.93 -4.40
C ASN A 119 15.36 -26.20 -3.59
N ARG A 120 14.41 -26.11 -2.64
CA ARG A 120 13.98 -27.25 -1.80
C ARG A 120 13.32 -28.36 -2.63
N VAL A 121 12.49 -28.00 -3.61
CA VAL A 121 11.81 -28.99 -4.47
C VAL A 121 12.69 -29.50 -5.61
N GLY A 122 13.93 -28.98 -5.74
CA GLY A 122 14.86 -29.39 -6.79
C GLY A 122 14.41 -28.97 -8.20
N MET A 123 13.58 -27.92 -8.30
CA MET A 123 13.13 -27.42 -9.58
C MET A 123 14.20 -26.50 -10.17
N VAL A 124 14.76 -26.93 -11.31
CA VAL A 124 15.75 -26.18 -12.08
C VAL A 124 15.07 -25.26 -13.10
N ARG A 125 13.73 -25.33 -13.24
CA ARG A 125 12.99 -24.54 -14.24
C ARG A 125 11.60 -24.20 -13.74
N GLU A 126 11.37 -22.90 -13.55
CA GLU A 126 10.06 -22.24 -13.40
C GLU A 126 9.10 -22.79 -12.33
N ILE A 127 9.11 -22.15 -11.16
CA ILE A 127 7.86 -21.94 -10.45
C ILE A 127 7.26 -20.65 -11.00
N VAL A 128 6.42 -20.79 -12.01
CA VAL A 128 5.36 -19.82 -12.26
C VAL A 128 4.48 -19.83 -11.01
N THR A 129 3.93 -18.71 -10.57
CA THR A 129 2.90 -18.72 -9.51
C THR A 129 1.65 -19.54 -9.90
N THR A 130 1.56 -19.95 -11.17
CA THR A 130 0.62 -20.93 -11.75
C THR A 130 1.21 -22.35 -11.94
N ALA A 131 2.41 -22.63 -11.45
CA ALA A 131 3.07 -23.92 -11.66
C ALA A 131 2.28 -25.06 -10.98
N PRO A 132 2.21 -26.26 -11.58
CA PRO A 132 1.40 -27.41 -11.14
C PRO A 132 1.72 -27.97 -9.73
N MET A 133 2.67 -27.36 -9.02
CA MET A 133 3.09 -27.70 -7.64
C MET A 133 2.52 -26.74 -6.58
N LEU A 134 1.93 -25.60 -6.99
CA LEU A 134 1.13 -24.74 -6.14
C LEU A 134 -0.33 -25.20 -6.20
N THR A 135 -0.96 -25.28 -5.03
CA THR A 135 -2.41 -25.44 -5.02
C THR A 135 -3.06 -24.09 -5.37
N PRO A 136 -4.27 -24.07 -5.97
CA PRO A 136 -5.00 -22.82 -6.22
C PRO A 136 -5.20 -21.98 -4.94
N GLN A 137 -5.26 -22.63 -3.78
CA GLN A 137 -5.31 -21.95 -2.48
C GLN A 137 -4.00 -21.25 -2.12
N ALA A 138 -2.86 -21.88 -2.42
CA ALA A 138 -1.53 -21.31 -2.17
C ALA A 138 -1.30 -20.09 -3.07
N GLU A 139 -1.54 -20.24 -4.37
CA GLU A 139 -1.50 -19.15 -5.36
C GLU A 139 -2.39 -17.98 -4.92
N GLY A 140 -3.68 -18.22 -4.69
CA GLY A 140 -4.59 -17.16 -4.25
C GLY A 140 -4.18 -16.51 -2.92
N THR A 141 -3.40 -17.20 -2.08
CA THR A 141 -2.83 -16.58 -0.87
C THR A 141 -1.66 -15.68 -1.21
N LEU A 142 -0.72 -16.11 -2.06
CA LEU A 142 0.40 -15.29 -2.52
C LEU A 142 -0.10 -14.01 -3.22
N GLU A 143 -1.08 -14.15 -4.10
CA GLU A 143 -1.74 -13.03 -4.80
C GLU A 143 -2.38 -12.02 -3.83
N ARG A 144 -3.09 -12.51 -2.81
CA ARG A 144 -3.67 -11.63 -1.78
C ARG A 144 -2.59 -10.92 -0.96
N GLN A 145 -1.48 -11.59 -0.67
CA GLN A 145 -0.37 -10.98 0.06
C GLN A 145 0.34 -9.91 -0.78
N ALA A 146 0.59 -10.19 -2.07
CA ALA A 146 1.20 -9.26 -3.01
C ALA A 146 0.32 -8.01 -3.20
N ASN A 147 -0.98 -8.19 -3.45
CA ASN A 147 -1.94 -7.09 -3.55
C ASN A 147 -1.99 -6.21 -2.29
N LEU A 148 -2.03 -6.82 -1.11
CA LEU A 148 -2.03 -6.08 0.15
C LEU A 148 -0.72 -5.31 0.33
N PHE A 149 0.42 -5.93 0.03
CA PHE A 149 1.72 -5.26 0.10
C PHE A 149 1.77 -4.06 -0.84
N ALA A 150 1.43 -4.27 -2.11
CA ALA A 150 1.43 -3.25 -3.15
C ALA A 150 0.57 -2.04 -2.77
N ALA A 151 -0.64 -2.29 -2.28
CA ALA A 151 -1.55 -1.22 -1.86
C ALA A 151 -0.96 -0.33 -0.76
N HIS A 152 -0.25 -0.91 0.21
CA HIS A 152 0.34 -0.16 1.32
C HIS A 152 1.75 0.39 1.04
N ALA A 153 2.48 -0.17 0.07
CA ALA A 153 3.74 0.39 -0.39
C ALA A 153 3.49 1.58 -1.34
N ALA A 154 2.56 1.43 -2.27
CA ALA A 154 2.19 2.47 -3.25
C ALA A 154 1.55 3.70 -2.60
N ALA A 155 0.80 3.51 -1.51
CA ALA A 155 0.13 4.59 -0.79
C ALA A 155 0.12 4.32 0.73
N PRO A 156 1.24 4.54 1.42
CA PRO A 156 1.36 4.27 2.86
C PRO A 156 0.38 5.13 3.66
N ALA A 157 -0.34 4.52 4.61
CA ALA A 157 -1.41 5.19 5.34
C ALA A 157 -1.00 6.51 6.01
N GLY A 158 0.23 6.58 6.57
CA GLY A 158 0.78 7.81 7.13
C GLY A 158 0.93 8.93 6.10
N PHE A 159 1.42 8.58 4.91
CA PHE A 159 1.62 9.52 3.82
C PHE A 159 0.30 9.95 3.15
N VAL A 160 -0.67 9.04 3.03
CA VAL A 160 -2.04 9.36 2.62
C VAL A 160 -2.67 10.37 3.57
N ASN A 161 -2.60 10.14 4.88
CA ASN A 161 -3.10 11.09 5.88
C ASN A 161 -2.42 12.47 5.74
N TYR A 162 -1.10 12.48 5.54
CA TYR A 162 -0.34 13.71 5.32
C TYR A 162 -0.79 14.45 4.05
N ALA A 163 -0.92 13.77 2.92
CA ALA A 163 -1.33 14.35 1.65
C ALA A 163 -2.74 14.95 1.74
N ILE A 164 -3.68 14.26 2.40
CA ILE A 164 -5.03 14.78 2.70
C ILE A 164 -4.93 16.04 3.57
N HIS A 165 -4.21 15.98 4.69
CA HIS A 165 -4.04 17.13 5.58
C HIS A 165 -3.46 18.35 4.83
N LYS A 166 -2.39 18.16 4.04
CA LYS A 166 -1.75 19.25 3.31
C LYS A 166 -2.60 19.84 2.20
N THR A 167 -3.38 19.02 1.50
CA THR A 167 -4.21 19.43 0.37
C THR A 167 -5.46 20.18 0.83
N PHE A 168 -6.11 19.70 1.88
CA PHE A 168 -7.40 20.20 2.35
C PHE A 168 -7.32 21.06 3.62
N GLY A 169 -6.15 21.21 4.23
CA GLY A 169 -5.97 21.95 5.48
C GLY A 169 -6.77 21.35 6.66
N LEU A 170 -7.00 20.03 6.64
CA LEU A 170 -7.86 19.37 7.61
C LEU A 170 -7.08 19.02 8.89
N HIS A 171 -7.44 19.64 10.01
CA HIS A 171 -6.94 19.26 11.33
C HIS A 171 -7.74 18.15 12.01
N ARG A 172 -8.84 17.72 11.41
CA ARG A 172 -9.74 16.68 11.93
C ARG A 172 -10.23 15.79 10.77
N PRO A 173 -10.62 14.54 11.04
CA PRO A 173 -11.16 13.67 10.01
C PRO A 173 -12.41 14.26 9.34
N TYR A 174 -12.46 14.16 8.02
CA TYR A 174 -13.61 14.51 7.21
C TYR A 174 -14.70 13.45 7.36
N ARG A 175 -15.92 13.87 7.67
CA ARG A 175 -17.02 12.97 8.00
C ARG A 175 -17.95 12.83 6.80
N TYR A 176 -18.13 11.61 6.33
CA TYR A 176 -19.21 11.27 5.42
C TYR A 176 -20.48 10.97 6.23
N ILE A 177 -21.53 11.75 6.04
CA ILE A 177 -22.80 11.65 6.78
C ILE A 177 -23.96 11.14 5.91
N GLY A 178 -23.66 10.68 4.69
CA GLY A 178 -24.63 10.21 3.71
C GLY A 178 -24.56 10.97 2.38
N PRO A 179 -25.41 10.59 1.40
CA PRO A 179 -25.43 11.23 0.10
C PRO A 179 -25.77 12.72 0.23
N GLY A 180 -25.06 13.59 -0.48
CA GLY A 180 -25.29 15.03 -0.34
C GLY A 180 -24.21 15.91 -0.96
N ARG A 181 -24.24 17.19 -0.60
CA ARG A 181 -23.26 18.18 -1.03
C ARG A 181 -22.19 18.34 0.03
N TYR A 182 -20.94 18.14 -0.36
CA TYR A 182 -19.76 18.24 0.48
C TYR A 182 -18.88 19.40 0.02
N CYS A 183 -18.38 20.19 0.98
CA CYS A 183 -17.51 21.33 0.71
C CYS A 183 -16.08 21.04 1.19
N PHE A 184 -15.12 21.35 0.34
CA PHE A 184 -13.69 21.21 0.59
C PHE A 184 -13.04 22.58 0.53
N SER A 185 -12.32 22.94 1.59
CA SER A 185 -11.43 24.09 1.58
C SER A 185 -10.09 23.66 0.97
N LEU A 186 -9.80 24.12 -0.23
CA LEU A 186 -8.50 23.95 -0.87
C LEU A 186 -7.71 25.26 -0.77
N ARG A 187 -6.39 25.20 -0.97
CA ARG A 187 -5.57 26.41 -1.10
C ARG A 187 -6.04 27.33 -2.23
N SER A 188 -6.60 26.75 -3.30
CA SER A 188 -7.17 27.47 -4.44
C SER A 188 -8.60 27.97 -4.21
N GLY A 189 -9.15 27.83 -3.00
CA GLY A 189 -10.52 28.23 -2.65
C GLY A 189 -11.44 27.05 -2.31
N THR A 190 -12.71 27.35 -2.06
CA THR A 190 -13.71 26.36 -1.67
C THR A 190 -14.31 25.67 -2.89
N ARG A 191 -14.32 24.33 -2.89
CA ARG A 191 -15.00 23.50 -3.88
C ARG A 191 -16.18 22.79 -3.24
N SER A 192 -17.26 22.64 -3.99
CA SER A 192 -18.46 21.90 -3.57
C SER A 192 -18.69 20.74 -4.54
N LEU A 193 -18.88 19.54 -4.03
CA LEU A 193 -19.10 18.32 -4.80
C LEU A 193 -20.40 17.66 -4.34
N LYS A 194 -21.15 17.07 -5.28
CA LYS A 194 -22.27 16.18 -4.96
C LYS A 194 -21.70 14.76 -4.89
N VAL A 195 -22.00 14.05 -3.81
CA VAL A 195 -21.48 12.72 -3.52
C VAL A 195 -22.67 11.80 -3.26
N ALA A 196 -22.73 10.67 -3.95
CA ALA A 196 -23.76 9.64 -3.82
C ALA A 196 -23.45 8.62 -2.73
N ASP A 197 -22.18 8.26 -2.53
CA ASP A 197 -21.77 7.28 -1.52
C ASP A 197 -20.37 7.55 -0.93
N PHE A 198 -19.96 6.75 0.06
CA PHE A 198 -18.65 6.89 0.71
C PHE A 198 -17.49 6.63 -0.26
N ALA A 199 -17.65 5.72 -1.22
CA ALA A 199 -16.61 5.39 -2.19
C ALA A 199 -16.39 6.55 -3.17
N GLU A 200 -17.46 7.23 -3.61
CA GLU A 200 -17.38 8.44 -4.41
C GLU A 200 -16.68 9.57 -3.64
N LEU A 201 -16.96 9.75 -2.34
CA LEU A 201 -16.20 10.71 -1.53
C LEU A 201 -14.70 10.40 -1.54
N CYS A 202 -14.33 9.13 -1.34
CA CYS A 202 -12.94 8.70 -1.32
C CYS A 202 -12.27 8.89 -2.68
N ARG A 203 -12.96 8.59 -3.79
CA ARG A 203 -12.48 8.86 -5.16
C ARG A 203 -12.30 10.36 -5.43
N CYS A 204 -13.22 11.20 -4.97
CA CYS A 204 -13.07 12.65 -5.05
C CYS A 204 -11.85 13.13 -4.29
N ILE A 205 -11.62 12.67 -3.07
CA ILE A 205 -10.44 13.04 -2.28
C ILE A 205 -9.16 12.54 -2.96
N ALA A 206 -9.15 11.27 -3.40
CA ALA A 206 -8.03 10.66 -4.10
C ALA A 206 -7.63 11.43 -5.36
N SER A 207 -8.58 11.97 -6.14
CA SER A 207 -8.25 12.74 -7.35
C SER A 207 -7.47 14.02 -7.05
N TYR A 208 -7.71 14.67 -5.90
CA TYR A 208 -6.95 15.85 -5.49
C TYR A 208 -5.53 15.53 -5.00
N ILE A 209 -5.33 14.35 -4.39
CA ILE A 209 -4.03 13.96 -3.82
C ILE A 209 -3.22 13.03 -4.72
N LYS A 210 -3.76 12.57 -5.87
CA LYS A 210 -3.10 11.62 -6.79
C LYS A 210 -1.68 12.02 -7.17
N HIS A 211 -1.41 13.32 -7.35
CA HIS A 211 -0.11 13.82 -7.77
C HIS A 211 1.04 13.51 -6.79
N TRP A 212 0.72 13.17 -5.52
CA TRP A 212 1.69 12.73 -4.52
C TRP A 212 2.10 11.26 -4.68
N PHE A 213 1.42 10.47 -5.52
CA PHE A 213 1.56 9.00 -5.60
C PHE A 213 1.99 8.53 -6.99
N GLY A 214 2.78 9.34 -7.70
CA GLY A 214 3.61 8.88 -8.82
C GLY A 214 2.88 8.11 -9.93
N GLY A 215 1.65 8.50 -10.26
CA GLY A 215 0.87 7.85 -11.33
C GLY A 215 -0.12 6.79 -10.88
N LEU A 216 -0.17 6.44 -9.58
CA LEU A 216 -1.17 5.52 -9.03
C LEU A 216 -2.60 5.93 -9.43
N SER A 217 -3.43 4.96 -9.82
CA SER A 217 -4.80 5.25 -10.24
C SER A 217 -5.65 5.84 -9.11
N VAL A 218 -6.64 6.68 -9.46
CA VAL A 218 -7.57 7.26 -8.47
C VAL A 218 -8.34 6.16 -7.74
N GLU A 219 -8.68 5.09 -8.46
CA GLU A 219 -9.38 3.93 -7.91
C GLU A 219 -8.53 3.24 -6.83
N ALA A 220 -7.29 2.84 -7.15
CA ALA A 220 -6.39 2.20 -6.19
C ALA A 220 -6.15 3.09 -4.97
N LEU A 221 -5.91 4.40 -5.18
CA LEU A 221 -5.71 5.35 -4.09
C LEU A 221 -6.97 5.56 -3.25
N SER A 222 -8.17 5.47 -3.83
CA SER A 222 -9.43 5.67 -3.10
C SER A 222 -9.67 4.61 -2.03
N TYR A 223 -9.20 3.37 -2.24
CA TYR A 223 -9.23 2.34 -1.20
C TYR A 223 -8.35 2.73 0.00
N GLN A 224 -7.16 3.27 -0.25
CA GLN A 224 -6.29 3.75 0.83
C GLN A 224 -6.85 5.00 1.53
N VAL A 225 -7.55 5.88 0.80
CA VAL A 225 -8.30 6.99 1.41
C VAL A 225 -9.43 6.45 2.31
N ALA A 226 -10.14 5.41 1.90
CA ALA A 226 -11.19 4.78 2.69
C ALA A 226 -10.66 4.09 3.96
N GLU A 227 -9.45 3.51 3.90
CA GLU A 227 -8.74 2.95 5.07
C GLU A 227 -8.05 4.03 5.92
N SER A 228 -7.97 5.27 5.42
CA SER A 228 -7.32 6.37 6.13
C SER A 228 -8.07 6.75 7.41
N LYS A 229 -7.36 7.38 8.35
CA LYS A 229 -8.00 7.95 9.55
C LYS A 229 -8.58 9.34 9.30
N MET A 230 -8.39 9.88 8.08
CA MET A 230 -8.75 11.24 7.72
C MET A 230 -10.11 11.35 7.03
N VAL A 231 -10.72 10.23 6.63
CA VAL A 231 -12.07 10.20 6.03
C VAL A 231 -12.85 9.09 6.72
N VAL A 232 -13.96 9.43 7.36
CA VAL A 232 -14.71 8.50 8.22
C VAL A 232 -16.16 8.43 7.77
N ASP A 233 -16.64 7.21 7.52
CA ASP A 233 -18.05 6.93 7.30
C ASP A 233 -18.82 6.98 8.63
N MET A 234 -19.64 8.01 8.78
CA MET A 234 -20.53 8.25 9.92
C MET A 234 -21.98 7.90 9.61
N THR A 235 -22.27 7.33 8.44
CA THR A 235 -23.63 6.87 8.15
C THR A 235 -24.04 5.84 9.20
N PRO A 236 -25.30 5.88 9.66
CA PRO A 236 -25.79 4.84 10.55
C PRO A 236 -25.61 3.51 9.83
N ARG A 237 -24.70 2.67 10.32
CA ARG A 237 -24.68 1.27 9.93
C ARG A 237 -26.03 0.73 10.35
N VAL A 238 -26.94 0.59 9.38
CA VAL A 238 -28.23 -0.03 9.61
C VAL A 238 -27.89 -1.38 10.21
N ASN A 239 -28.14 -1.53 11.51
CA ASN A 239 -27.94 -2.79 12.19
C ASN A 239 -28.84 -3.77 11.41
N PRO A 240 -28.32 -4.85 10.80
CA PRO A 240 -29.13 -5.73 9.98
C PRO A 240 -30.40 -6.21 10.71
N LEU A 241 -30.30 -6.32 12.03
CA LEU A 241 -31.39 -6.66 12.94
C LEU A 241 -32.56 -5.66 12.96
N SER A 242 -32.31 -4.38 12.65
CA SER A 242 -33.35 -3.35 12.58
C SER A 242 -34.17 -3.38 11.29
N GLN A 243 -33.63 -3.94 10.20
CA GLN A 243 -34.38 -4.18 8.95
C GLN A 243 -35.40 -5.32 9.05
N PHE A 244 -35.21 -6.24 10.01
CA PHE A 244 -36.13 -7.36 10.26
C PHE A 244 -37.15 -7.09 11.39
N GLY A 245 -37.31 -5.83 11.83
CA GLY A 245 -38.27 -5.49 12.89
C GLY A 245 -37.95 -6.09 14.28
N LEU A 246 -36.78 -6.72 14.44
CA LEU A 246 -36.33 -7.27 15.72
C LEU A 246 -35.80 -6.13 16.59
N LYS A 247 -36.71 -5.51 17.36
CA LYS A 247 -36.34 -4.57 18.43
C LYS A 247 -35.36 -5.27 19.36
N ARG A 248 -34.18 -4.68 19.59
CA ARG A 248 -33.27 -5.11 20.65
C ARG A 248 -34.05 -5.15 21.95
N SER A 249 -34.18 -6.34 22.53
CA SER A 249 -34.65 -6.52 23.90
C SER A 249 -33.87 -5.56 24.80
N THR A 250 -34.60 -4.64 25.44
CA THR A 250 -34.08 -3.70 26.43
C THR A 250 -33.66 -4.50 27.64
N ARG A 251 -32.43 -5.02 27.61
CA ARG A 251 -31.83 -5.66 28.77
C ARG A 251 -31.46 -4.58 29.77
N THR A 252 -32.21 -4.56 30.86
CA THR A 252 -32.08 -3.68 32.01
C THR A 252 -30.64 -3.69 32.53
N LYS A 253 -30.09 -2.49 32.71
CA LYS A 253 -28.72 -2.22 33.15
C LYS A 253 -28.56 -2.64 34.63
N GLU A 254 -27.97 -3.79 34.88
CA GLU A 254 -27.35 -4.05 36.19
C GLU A 254 -26.01 -3.30 36.27
N ARG A 255 -25.95 -2.35 37.21
CA ARG A 255 -24.75 -1.60 37.57
C ARG A 255 -23.67 -2.56 38.10
N ARG A 256 -22.54 -2.66 37.41
CA ARG A 256 -21.28 -3.15 38.02
C ARG A 256 -20.41 -1.97 38.45
N PRO A 257 -19.79 -2.02 39.64
CA PRO A 257 -18.94 -0.95 40.17
C PRO A 257 -17.60 -0.85 39.45
N ALA A 258 -17.04 0.36 39.52
CA ALA A 258 -15.84 0.80 38.83
C ALA A 258 -14.59 0.00 39.22
N ARG A 259 -13.79 -0.39 38.22
CA ARG A 259 -12.39 -0.77 38.38
C ARG A 259 -11.51 0.23 37.62
N ASN A 260 -10.59 0.81 38.36
CA ASN A 260 -9.54 1.71 37.90
C ASN A 260 -8.71 1.07 36.78
N ALA A 261 -8.57 1.77 35.66
CA ALA A 261 -7.58 1.47 34.64
C ALA A 261 -6.65 2.68 34.52
N GLY A 262 -5.38 2.44 34.81
CA GLY A 262 -4.30 3.40 34.62
C GLY A 262 -4.10 3.75 33.14
N SER A 263 -3.66 4.98 32.95
CA SER A 263 -3.32 5.64 31.69
C SER A 263 -2.44 4.79 30.77
N VAL A 264 -2.93 4.55 29.55
CA VAL A 264 -2.10 4.17 28.38
C VAL A 264 -2.33 5.25 27.33
N GLY A 265 -1.64 6.36 27.51
CA GLY A 265 -1.64 7.48 26.58
C GLY A 265 -0.23 8.05 26.53
N ASP A 266 0.63 7.42 25.73
CA ASP A 266 1.90 8.00 25.25
C ASP A 266 2.42 7.16 24.07
N THR A 267 1.96 7.49 22.86
CA THR A 267 2.59 6.96 21.63
C THR A 267 2.41 7.95 20.47
N LEU A 268 2.62 9.25 20.71
CA LEU A 268 2.59 10.30 19.68
C LEU A 268 3.68 11.38 19.82
N SER A 269 4.79 11.10 20.52
CA SER A 269 5.93 12.04 20.66
C SER A 269 7.21 11.63 19.93
N ALA A 270 7.19 10.59 19.09
CA ALA A 270 8.42 10.05 18.47
C ALA A 270 8.71 10.52 17.03
N MET A 271 7.95 11.49 16.47
CA MET A 271 8.14 11.94 15.07
C MET A 271 8.68 13.37 14.91
N MET A 272 9.00 14.07 15.99
CA MET A 272 9.67 15.38 15.92
C MET A 272 10.89 15.39 16.84
N GLY A 273 11.95 14.72 16.39
CA GLY A 273 13.28 14.90 16.95
C GLY A 273 13.77 16.32 16.62
N THR A 274 14.01 17.10 17.66
CA THR A 274 14.74 18.37 17.60
C THR A 274 16.17 18.09 17.12
N PRO A 275 16.69 18.81 16.11
CA PRO A 275 18.07 18.61 15.68
C PRO A 275 19.03 19.15 16.76
N THR A 276 19.84 18.24 17.30
CA THR A 276 20.98 18.60 18.13
C THR A 276 22.13 19.02 17.21
N ALA A 277 22.66 20.22 17.45
CA ALA A 277 23.78 20.76 16.71
C ALA A 277 25.04 19.88 16.88
N ALA A 278 25.60 19.39 15.77
CA ALA A 278 26.93 18.79 15.72
C ALA A 278 27.78 19.47 14.64
N GLN A 279 28.69 20.30 15.14
CA GLN A 279 30.04 20.63 14.68
C GLN A 279 30.45 20.35 13.22
N ARG A 280 30.80 21.46 12.57
CA ARG A 280 31.59 21.56 11.33
C ARG A 280 33.03 21.09 11.54
N SER A 281 33.60 20.42 10.53
CA SER A 281 35.02 20.42 10.16
C SER A 281 35.24 19.71 8.80
N PRO A 282 36.33 19.98 8.05
CA PRO A 282 36.17 20.60 6.73
C PRO A 282 36.74 19.82 5.53
N THR A 283 36.22 20.22 4.35
CA THR A 283 36.76 20.22 2.98
C THR A 283 37.78 19.19 2.50
N ALA A 284 37.40 18.58 1.38
CA ALA A 284 38.19 17.85 0.42
C ALA A 284 39.39 18.64 -0.16
N ALA A 285 40.46 17.90 -0.44
CA ALA A 285 41.42 18.22 -1.48
C ALA A 285 41.62 16.98 -2.35
N LEU A 286 41.14 17.02 -3.60
CA LEU A 286 41.49 16.05 -4.63
C LEU A 286 42.04 16.83 -5.82
N SER A 287 43.37 16.81 -5.92
CA SER A 287 44.16 17.32 -7.02
C SER A 287 44.12 16.33 -8.18
N LYS A 288 44.00 16.89 -9.38
CA LYS A 288 44.24 16.28 -10.68
C LYS A 288 45.48 15.38 -10.69
N ARG A 289 45.36 14.21 -11.34
CA ARG A 289 46.18 13.74 -12.46
C ARG A 289 45.48 12.61 -13.17
#